data_AF-A0A3M1JBK8-F1
#
_entry.id   AF-A0A3M1JBK8-F1
#
_cell.length_a   1.000
_cell.length_b   1.000
_cell.length_c   1.000
_cell.angle_alpha   90.00
_cell.angle_beta   90.00
_cell.angle_gamma   90.00
#
_symmetry.space_group_name_H-M   'P 1'
#
loop_
_entity.id
_entity.type
_entity.pdbx_description
1 polymer ?
#
loop_
_entity_poly.entity_id
_entity_poly.type
_entity_poly.pdbx_seq_one_letter_code
_entity_poly.pdbx_strand_id
1 'polypeptide(L)'
;VDYKTGSHKPDKIRKPSTRKPEGGAYWRQLAFYQLLLENRSTEQQRVRESVIVYLDLNARGELQQEKLQLSAQELQQAQALLRDSYQRILAHDFYEGCGKPNCEWCAFAKESVSPPMHTEEEVEELDDHS
;
A
#
# COMPACT_ATOMS: atom_id res chain seq x y z
N VAL A 1 12.93 13.60 2.04
CA VAL A 1 11.87 14.63 2.04
C VAL A 1 10.90 14.30 0.92
N ASP A 2 9.60 14.46 1.13
CA ASP A 2 8.53 14.20 0.15
C ASP A 2 7.54 15.38 0.13
N TYR A 3 7.33 15.96 -1.05
CA TYR A 3 6.51 17.15 -1.23
C TYR A 3 5.09 16.77 -1.64
N LYS A 4 4.09 17.34 -0.96
CA LYS A 4 2.67 17.02 -1.17
C LYS A 4 1.85 18.27 -1.42
N THR A 5 0.82 18.13 -2.23
CA THR A 5 -0.25 19.12 -2.42
C THR A 5 -1.55 18.64 -1.78
N GLY A 6 -2.43 19.57 -1.41
CA GLY A 6 -3.78 19.27 -0.95
C GLY A 6 -3.86 18.80 0.51
N SER A 7 -5.06 18.38 0.93
CA SER A 7 -5.46 18.29 2.36
C SER A 7 -4.46 17.62 3.33
N HIS A 8 -4.19 18.35 4.41
CA HIS A 8 -3.35 17.96 5.55
C HIS A 8 -4.20 17.12 6.50
N LYS A 9 -4.26 15.81 6.26
CA LYS A 9 -5.03 14.89 7.10
C LYS A 9 -4.08 14.19 8.09
N PRO A 10 -4.21 14.38 9.41
CA PRO A 10 -3.33 13.77 10.41
C PRO A 10 -3.27 12.24 10.30
N ASP A 11 -4.37 11.60 9.92
CA ASP A 11 -4.44 10.14 9.76
C ASP A 11 -3.52 9.57 8.66
N LYS A 12 -2.99 10.42 7.77
CA LYS A 12 -2.02 9.99 6.75
C LYS A 12 -0.63 9.72 7.34
N ILE A 13 -0.28 10.37 8.45
CA ILE A 13 1.05 10.26 9.07
C ILE A 13 1.08 9.36 10.31
N ARG A 14 -0.09 8.92 10.77
CA ARG A 14 -0.21 8.06 11.95
C ARG A 14 0.51 6.72 11.74
N LYS A 15 1.21 6.27 12.79
CA LYS A 15 1.77 4.93 12.87
C LYS A 15 0.68 3.84 12.92
N PRO A 16 1.04 2.57 12.66
CA PRO A 16 0.19 1.41 12.91
C PRO A 16 -0.49 1.43 14.27
N SER A 17 -1.74 0.99 14.31
CA SER A 17 -2.54 0.86 15.53
C SER A 17 -3.52 -0.31 15.39
N THR A 18 -4.17 -0.72 16.49
CA THR A 18 -5.18 -1.79 16.47
C THR A 18 -6.33 -1.51 15.51
N ARG A 19 -6.73 -0.24 15.36
CA ARG A 19 -7.81 0.18 14.43
C ARG A 19 -7.33 0.34 12.99
N LYS A 20 -6.03 0.48 12.78
CA LYS A 20 -5.41 0.72 11.48
C LYS A 20 -4.02 0.06 11.45
N PRO A 21 -3.97 -1.27 11.33
CA PRO A 21 -2.73 -2.04 11.49
C PRO A 21 -1.67 -1.69 10.44
N GLU A 22 -2.09 -1.19 9.28
CA GLU A 22 -1.21 -0.74 8.21
C GLU A 22 -0.72 0.72 8.36
N GLY A 23 -1.23 1.44 9.36
CA GLY A 23 -0.90 2.85 9.60
C GLY A 23 -1.39 3.81 8.51
N GLY A 24 -0.85 5.02 8.51
CA GLY A 24 -1.13 6.07 7.55
C GLY A 24 -0.40 5.86 6.23
N ALA A 25 -0.97 6.38 5.13
CA ALA A 25 -0.36 6.24 3.80
C ALA A 25 1.00 6.95 3.70
N TYR A 26 1.14 8.16 4.25
CA TYR A 26 2.41 8.89 4.26
C TYR A 26 3.40 8.26 5.23
N TRP A 27 2.93 7.71 6.35
CA TRP A 27 3.78 6.90 7.24
C TRP A 27 4.39 5.71 6.49
N ARG A 28 3.56 4.91 5.79
CA ARG A 28 4.05 3.77 4.99
C ARG A 28 5.03 4.20 3.92
N GLN A 29 4.73 5.29 3.21
CA GLN A 29 5.58 5.83 2.16
C GLN A 29 6.96 6.22 2.69
N LEU A 30 7.03 6.97 3.80
CA LEU A 30 8.29 7.37 4.42
C LEU A 30 9.07 6.18 5.00
N ALA A 31 8.38 5.24 5.64
CA ALA A 31 9.02 4.02 6.15
C ALA A 31 9.61 3.17 5.02
N PHE A 32 8.90 3.05 3.90
CA PHE A 32 9.42 2.36 2.72
C PHE A 32 10.65 3.07 2.15
N TYR A 33 10.65 4.40 2.04
CA TYR A 33 11.82 5.15 1.56
C TYR A 33 13.02 4.98 2.47
N GLN A 34 12.83 5.01 3.79
CA GLN A 34 13.90 4.77 4.74
C GLN A 34 14.46 3.35 4.59
N LEU A 35 13.60 2.33 4.48
CA LEU A 35 14.05 0.96 4.21
C LEU A 35 14.85 0.87 2.90
N LEU A 36 14.39 1.47 1.81
CA LEU A 36 15.13 1.45 0.53
C LEU A 36 16.52 2.10 0.65
N LEU A 37 16.60 3.27 1.28
CA LEU A 37 17.86 4.00 1.44
C LEU A 37 18.86 3.25 2.31
N GLU A 38 18.42 2.76 3.48
CA GLU A 38 19.29 2.07 4.43
C GLU A 38 19.72 0.67 3.94
N ASN A 39 18.98 0.05 3.00
CA ASN A 39 19.34 -1.26 2.42
C ASN A 39 20.05 -1.17 1.06
N ARG A 40 20.10 0.01 0.42
CA ARG A 40 20.79 0.20 -0.87
C ARG A 40 22.31 0.36 -0.71
N SER A 41 22.74 0.97 0.39
CA SER A 41 24.11 1.44 0.54
C SER A 41 25.03 0.35 1.10
N THR A 42 26.21 0.18 0.49
CA THR A 42 27.31 -0.61 1.08
C THR A 42 27.86 0.05 2.36
N GLU A 43 27.67 1.37 2.50
CA GLU A 43 27.93 2.11 3.73
C GLU A 43 26.68 2.16 4.61
N GLN A 44 26.83 2.00 5.93
CA GLN A 44 25.72 1.96 6.90
C GLN A 44 25.09 3.35 7.15
N GLN A 45 24.72 4.07 6.10
CA GLN A 45 24.06 5.36 6.22
C GLN A 45 22.66 5.16 6.82
N ARG A 46 22.42 5.81 7.97
CA ARG A 46 21.13 5.81 8.66
C ARG A 46 20.36 7.08 8.34
N VAL A 47 19.07 6.94 8.08
CA VAL A 47 18.21 8.10 7.89
C VAL A 47 17.93 8.74 9.26
N ARG A 48 18.30 10.02 9.40
CA ARG A 48 18.06 10.77 10.64
C ARG A 48 16.60 11.17 10.81
N GLU A 49 15.97 11.62 9.74
CA GLU A 49 14.61 12.16 9.77
C GLU A 49 13.95 12.01 8.40
N SER A 50 12.66 11.66 8.41
CA SER A 50 11.79 11.62 7.25
C SER A 50 10.79 12.78 7.33
N VAL A 51 10.55 13.49 6.23
CA VAL A 51 9.77 14.74 6.23
C VAL A 51 8.77 14.76 5.09
N ILE A 52 7.50 15.05 5.40
CA ILE A 52 6.50 15.53 4.44
C ILE A 52 6.50 17.06 4.47
N VAL A 53 6.58 17.69 3.31
CA VAL A 53 6.40 19.14 3.17
C VAL A 53 5.15 19.39 2.34
N TYR A 54 4.21 20.14 2.89
CA TYR A 54 3.02 20.53 2.18
C TYR A 54 3.25 21.85 1.45
N LEU A 55 2.92 21.89 0.15
CA LEU A 55 3.09 23.05 -0.71
C LEU A 55 2.03 24.14 -0.49
N ASP A 56 1.01 23.86 0.32
CA ASP A 56 0.00 24.83 0.72
C ASP A 56 0.55 25.72 1.84
N LEU A 57 0.51 27.04 1.62
CA LEU A 57 0.94 28.02 2.62
C LEU A 57 -0.10 28.14 3.73
N ASN A 58 0.35 28.18 4.98
CA ASN A 58 -0.51 28.53 6.11
C ASN A 58 -0.87 30.03 6.07
N ALA A 59 -1.71 30.48 7.01
CA ALA A 59 -2.11 31.89 7.13
C ALA A 59 -0.95 32.89 7.33
N ARG A 60 0.26 32.39 7.65
CA ARG A 60 1.49 33.17 7.83
C ARG A 60 2.40 33.13 6.59
N GLY A 61 1.98 32.46 5.51
CA GLY A 61 2.79 32.31 4.30
C GLY A 61 3.88 31.24 4.40
N GLU A 62 3.78 30.30 5.35
CA GLU A 62 4.80 29.28 5.59
C GLU A 62 4.35 27.90 5.11
N LEU A 63 5.30 27.11 4.59
CA LEU A 63 5.09 25.70 4.27
C LEU A 63 4.98 24.88 5.54
N GLN A 64 3.91 24.08 5.65
CA GLN A 64 3.74 23.17 6.78
C GLN A 64 4.55 21.88 6.56
N GLN A 65 5.15 21.35 7.63
CA GLN A 65 5.95 20.14 7.57
C GLN A 65 5.56 19.15 8.65
N GLU A 66 5.56 17.87 8.31
CA GLU A 66 5.40 16.76 9.25
C GLU A 66 6.69 15.94 9.26
N LYS A 67 7.28 15.80 10.43
CA LYS A 67 8.59 15.16 10.63
C LYS A 67 8.43 13.86 11.39
N LEU A 68 9.12 12.82 10.93
CA LEU A 68 9.07 11.48 11.49
C LEU A 68 10.48 10.97 11.73
N GLN A 69 10.68 10.47 12.94
CA GLN A 69 11.83 9.64 13.30
C GLN A 69 11.29 8.24 13.53
N LEU A 70 11.54 7.36 12.56
CA LEU A 70 11.03 5.99 12.60
C LEU A 70 11.96 5.13 13.45
N SER A 71 11.38 4.49 14.47
CA SER A 71 12.10 3.54 15.30
C SER A 71 12.41 2.24 14.54
N ALA A 72 13.38 1.47 15.04
CA ALA A 72 13.69 0.14 14.48
C ALA A 72 12.44 -0.78 14.50
N GLN A 73 11.60 -0.69 15.53
CA GLN A 73 10.36 -1.47 15.62
C GLN A 73 9.35 -1.07 14.54
N GLU A 74 9.19 0.23 14.27
CA GLU A 74 8.31 0.72 13.20
C GLU A 74 8.81 0.29 11.82
N LEU A 75 10.12 0.30 11.59
CA LEU A 75 10.71 -0.20 10.35
C LEU A 75 10.53 -1.71 10.19
N GLN A 76 10.61 -2.48 11.28
CA GLN A 76 10.29 -3.91 11.26
C GLN A 76 8.81 -4.16 10.89
N GLN A 77 7.89 -3.37 11.44
CA GLN A 77 6.47 -3.44 11.06
C GLN A 77 6.26 -3.13 9.58
N ALA A 78 6.90 -2.07 9.07
CA ALA A 78 6.84 -1.73 7.65
C ALA A 78 7.42 -2.87 6.78
N GLN A 79 8.51 -3.49 7.20
CA GLN A 79 9.11 -4.63 6.50
C GLN A 79 8.18 -5.85 6.48
N ALA A 80 7.47 -6.12 7.57
CA ALA A 80 6.46 -7.18 7.64
C ALA A 80 5.30 -6.92 6.65
N LEU A 81 4.76 -5.69 6.64
CA LEU A 81 3.71 -5.29 5.70
C LEU A 81 4.17 -5.44 4.24
N LEU A 82 5.41 -5.09 3.93
CA LEU A 82 5.98 -5.25 2.58
C LEU A 82 6.07 -6.72 2.16
N ARG A 83 6.56 -7.59 3.05
CA ARG A 83 6.65 -9.03 2.76
C ARG A 83 5.29 -9.65 2.54
N ASP A 84 4.34 -9.36 3.43
CA ASP A 84 2.96 -9.84 3.33
C ASP A 84 2.30 -9.38 2.02
N SER A 85 2.35 -8.07 1.74
CA SER A 85 1.79 -7.50 0.51
C SER A 85 2.40 -8.15 -0.74
N TYR A 86 3.72 -8.33 -0.77
CA TYR A 86 4.42 -8.97 -1.90
C TYR A 86 4.00 -10.43 -2.08
N GLN A 87 3.92 -11.20 -0.99
CA GLN A 87 3.47 -12.59 -1.02
C GLN A 87 2.05 -12.71 -1.57
N ARG A 88 1.13 -11.86 -1.12
CA ARG A 88 -0.26 -11.83 -1.58
C ARG A 88 -0.36 -11.47 -3.06
N ILE A 89 0.42 -10.49 -3.52
CA ILE A 89 0.51 -10.13 -4.94
C ILE A 89 0.96 -11.33 -5.79
N LEU A 90 2.02 -12.04 -5.37
CA LEU A 90 2.51 -13.22 -6.09
C LEU A 90 1.50 -14.38 -6.09
N ALA A 91 0.71 -14.51 -5.03
CA ALA A 91 -0.36 -15.49 -4.92
C ALA A 91 -1.63 -15.08 -5.69
N HIS A 92 -1.64 -13.92 -6.36
CA HIS A 92 -2.83 -13.33 -6.98
C HIS A 92 -4.02 -13.16 -6.02
N ASP A 93 -3.74 -12.96 -4.73
CA ASP A 93 -4.76 -12.76 -3.70
C ASP A 93 -5.27 -11.31 -3.71
N PHE A 94 -6.25 -11.05 -4.58
CA PHE A 94 -6.89 -9.74 -4.75
C PHE A 94 -8.37 -9.70 -4.37
N TYR A 95 -8.94 -10.84 -3.94
CA TYR A 95 -10.40 -11.06 -3.95
C TYR A 95 -11.09 -10.91 -2.58
N GLU A 96 -10.34 -10.89 -1.46
CA GLU A 96 -10.93 -10.81 -0.11
C GLU A 96 -11.66 -9.47 0.18
N GLY A 97 -11.41 -8.43 -0.63
CA GLY A 97 -12.03 -7.12 -0.45
C GLY A 97 -11.67 -6.44 0.89
N CYS A 98 -12.26 -5.28 1.18
CA CYS A 98 -11.92 -4.51 2.39
C CYS A 98 -12.97 -4.61 3.52
N GLY A 99 -13.97 -5.49 3.39
CA GLY A 99 -15.03 -5.70 4.38
C GLY A 99 -16.02 -4.55 4.57
N LYS A 100 -15.92 -3.48 3.78
CA LYS A 100 -16.86 -2.34 3.84
C LYS A 100 -18.06 -2.59 2.90
N PRO A 101 -19.30 -2.33 3.35
CA PRO A 101 -20.50 -2.65 2.58
C PRO A 101 -20.57 -1.90 1.24
N ASN A 102 -20.20 -0.62 1.23
CA ASN A 102 -20.25 0.24 0.04
C ASN A 102 -18.85 0.76 -0.29
N CYS A 103 -17.95 -0.11 -0.76
CA CYS A 103 -16.61 0.29 -1.22
C CYS A 103 -16.54 0.33 -2.74
N GLU A 104 -16.46 1.53 -3.31
CA GLU A 104 -16.35 1.77 -4.76
C GLU A 104 -15.17 1.01 -5.38
N TRP A 105 -14.03 0.96 -4.71
CA TRP A 105 -12.84 0.25 -5.22
C TRP A 105 -13.02 -1.28 -5.22
N CYS A 106 -13.69 -1.84 -4.21
CA CYS A 106 -13.99 -3.27 -4.22
C CYS A 106 -15.08 -3.60 -5.25
N ALA A 107 -16.02 -2.69 -5.51
CA ALA A 107 -17.01 -2.86 -6.58
C ALA A 107 -16.33 -2.86 -7.95
N PHE A 108 -15.48 -1.85 -8.22
CA PHE A 108 -14.68 -1.77 -9.44
C PHE A 108 -13.82 -3.02 -9.67
N ALA A 109 -13.13 -3.50 -8.63
CA ALA A 109 -12.32 -4.72 -8.73
C ALA A 109 -13.16 -5.93 -9.15
N LYS A 110 -14.36 -6.10 -8.61
CA LYS A 110 -15.27 -7.19 -8.98
C LYS A 110 -15.76 -7.11 -10.42
N GLU A 111 -16.03 -5.90 -10.92
CA GLU A 111 -16.49 -5.69 -12.29
C GLU A 111 -15.37 -5.87 -13.33
N SER A 112 -14.12 -5.60 -12.95
CA SER A 112 -12.96 -5.69 -13.84
C SER A 112 -12.41 -7.11 -14.04
N VAL A 113 -12.86 -8.10 -13.25
CA VAL A 113 -12.49 -9.52 -13.43
C VAL A 113 -13.43 -10.09 -14.48
N SER A 114 -12.91 -10.38 -15.69
CA SER A 114 -13.68 -11.12 -16.70
C SER A 114 -14.24 -12.41 -16.11
N PRO A 115 -15.48 -12.82 -16.43
CA PRO A 115 -15.96 -14.13 -16.02
C PRO A 115 -14.97 -15.20 -16.51
N PRO A 116 -14.74 -16.29 -15.74
CA PRO A 116 -13.90 -17.37 -16.22
C PRO A 116 -14.43 -17.80 -17.59
N MET A 117 -13.55 -17.79 -18.60
CA MET A 117 -13.87 -18.37 -19.89
C MET A 117 -14.42 -19.76 -19.62
N HIS A 118 -15.67 -20.02 -20.02
CA HIS A 118 -16.24 -21.35 -19.99
C HIS A 118 -15.29 -22.27 -20.77
N THR A 119 -14.50 -23.08 -20.06
CA THR A 119 -13.96 -24.31 -20.62
C THR A 119 -15.09 -25.32 -20.53
N GLU A 120 -16.09 -25.17 -21.39
CA GLU A 120 -16.88 -26.33 -21.77
C GLU A 120 -15.97 -27.08 -22.75
N GLU A 121 -15.32 -28.14 -22.26
CA GLU A 121 -14.86 -29.19 -23.16
C GLU A 121 -16.12 -29.69 -23.87
N GLU A 122 -16.31 -29.32 -25.14
CA GLU A 122 -17.22 -30.04 -26.02
C GLU A 122 -16.71 -31.48 -26.07
N VAL A 123 -17.35 -32.35 -25.29
CA VAL A 123 -17.23 -33.78 -25.48
C VAL A 123 -17.97 -34.09 -26.77
N GLU A 124 -17.24 -34.10 -27.89
CA GLU A 124 -17.74 -34.72 -29.12
C GLU A 124 -17.96 -36.22 -28.84
N GLU A 125 -19.21 -36.61 -28.62
CA GLU A 125 -19.59 -38.02 -28.69
C GLU A 125 -19.39 -38.48 -30.13
N LEU A 126 -18.33 -39.28 -30.33
CA LEU A 126 -18.08 -40.02 -31.56
C LEU A 126 -19.22 -41.04 -31.74
N ASP A 127 -20.21 -40.69 -32.55
CA ASP A 127 -21.25 -41.61 -33.03
C ASP A 127 -20.63 -42.56 -34.07
N ASP A 128 -19.99 -43.62 -33.57
CA ASP A 128 -19.57 -44.77 -34.38
C ASP A 128 -20.35 -46.01 -33.90
N HIS A 129 -21.60 -46.10 -34.36
CA HIS A 129 -22.34 -47.35 -34.37
C HIS A 129 -22.56 -47.82 -35.81
N SER A 130 -21.94 -48.96 -36.09
CA SER A 130 -21.91 -49.74 -37.34
C SER A 130 -23.28 -50.18 -37.87
#